data_AF-A0A1U7CUC4-F1
#
_entry.id   AF-A0A1U7CUC4-F1
#
_cell.length_a   1.000
_cell.length_b   1.000
_cell.length_c   1.000
_cell.angle_alpha   90.00
_cell.angle_beta   90.00
_cell.angle_gamma   90.00
#
_symmetry.space_group_name_H-M   'P 1'
#
loop_
_entity.id
_entity.type
_entity.pdbx_description
1 polymer ?
#
loop_
_entity_poly.entity_id
_entity_poly.type
_entity_poly.pdbx_seq_one_letter_code
_entity_poly.pdbx_strand_id
1 'polypeptide(L)'
;MNRIAVATFCALIAVVGGVFALARLRSESGGAVASTLMIIEGSTKHLVTKEMADASKAMVERTAPHFEAVAVDGRTYNLGELRRRGPVVLTFAKFGCPCSEAAQPFFNRLHAAYPEAGFFGVIDVEAEKATRWAERFRIDYPLLLDPALQIVRAYEIENSAYVVVVDADGRILNHWPGYSSGMLQELGATLARLSDTAERPIDVVDAPDQEYSGCPFDL
;
A
#
# COMPACT_ATOMS: atom_id res chain seq x y z
N MET A 1 39.14 40.39 -52.66
CA MET A 1 38.19 40.02 -51.59
C MET A 1 39.01 39.59 -50.37
N ASN A 2 38.92 40.36 -49.27
CA ASN A 2 39.93 40.39 -48.21
C ASN A 2 39.83 39.17 -47.28
N ARG A 3 40.78 38.23 -47.36
CA ARG A 3 40.80 36.95 -46.61
C ARG A 3 40.71 37.13 -45.09
N ILE A 4 41.14 38.29 -44.60
CA ILE A 4 41.11 38.65 -43.18
C ILE A 4 39.65 38.84 -42.71
N ALA A 5 38.80 39.53 -43.48
CA ALA A 5 37.42 39.79 -43.10
C ALA A 5 36.57 38.51 -43.03
N VAL A 6 36.85 37.54 -43.90
CA VAL A 6 36.16 36.23 -43.91
C VAL A 6 36.55 35.41 -42.67
N ALA A 7 37.83 35.42 -42.28
CA ALA A 7 38.30 34.71 -41.09
C ALA A 7 37.68 35.28 -39.80
N THR A 8 37.57 36.61 -39.68
CA THR A 8 36.95 37.25 -38.51
C THR A 8 35.45 36.95 -38.41
N PHE A 9 34.75 36.91 -39.55
CA PHE A 9 33.32 36.58 -39.60
C PHE A 9 33.04 35.12 -39.21
N CYS A 10 33.85 34.17 -39.69
CA CYS A 10 33.75 32.77 -39.31
C CYS A 10 34.06 32.54 -37.83
N ALA A 11 35.06 33.24 -37.27
CA ALA A 11 35.38 33.18 -35.85
C ALA A 11 34.22 33.70 -34.98
N LEU A 12 33.55 34.78 -35.40
CA LEU A 12 32.40 35.32 -34.68
C LEU A 12 31.21 34.35 -34.65
N ILE A 13 30.92 33.69 -35.77
CA ILE A 13 29.84 32.68 -35.85
C ILE A 13 30.13 31.48 -34.95
N ALA A 14 31.38 31.01 -34.91
CA ALA A 14 31.77 29.89 -34.06
C ALA A 14 31.64 30.22 -32.56
N VAL A 15 31.98 31.44 -32.16
CA VAL A 15 31.81 31.91 -30.78
C VAL A 15 30.34 32.04 -30.41
N VAL A 16 29.52 32.66 -31.27
CA VAL A 16 28.07 32.80 -31.01
C VAL A 16 27.38 31.44 -30.98
N GLY A 17 27.72 30.53 -31.90
CA GLY A 17 27.20 29.16 -31.93
C GLY A 17 27.62 28.34 -30.70
N GLY A 18 28.87 28.49 -30.26
CA GLY A 18 29.39 27.85 -29.05
C GLY A 18 28.70 28.36 -27.78
N VAL A 19 28.47 29.67 -27.66
CA VAL A 19 27.72 30.27 -26.54
C VAL A 19 26.26 29.80 -26.55
N PHE A 20 25.63 29.72 -27.72
CA PHE A 20 24.25 29.25 -27.84
C PHE A 20 24.12 27.76 -27.53
N ALA A 21 25.09 26.93 -27.95
CA ALA A 21 25.16 25.51 -27.61
C ALA A 21 25.40 25.29 -26.11
N LEU A 22 26.29 26.06 -25.48
CA LEU A 22 26.52 26.04 -24.04
C LEU A 22 25.29 26.51 -23.26
N ALA A 23 24.58 27.54 -23.74
CA ALA A 23 23.32 27.99 -23.14
C ALA A 23 22.21 26.93 -23.25
N ARG A 24 22.13 26.22 -24.39
CA ARG A 24 21.21 25.08 -24.59
C ARG A 24 21.52 23.91 -23.67
N LEU A 25 22.77 23.48 -23.58
CA LEU A 25 23.20 22.40 -22.69
C LEU A 25 22.94 22.74 -21.21
N ARG A 26 23.12 24.02 -20.84
CA ARG A 26 22.84 24.49 -19.48
C ARG A 26 21.34 24.54 -19.18
N SER A 27 20.50 24.87 -20.18
CA SER A 27 19.03 24.82 -20.07
C SER A 27 18.49 23.41 -19.90
N GLU A 28 19.16 22.40 -20.45
CA GLU A 28 18.77 20.98 -20.33
C GLU A 28 19.20 20.35 -19.00
N SER A 29 20.15 20.97 -18.28
CA SER A 29 20.59 20.55 -16.94
C SER A 29 19.74 21.09 -15.78
N GLY A 30 18.60 21.72 -16.09
CA GLY A 30 17.59 22.07 -15.08
C GLY A 30 17.03 20.80 -14.47
N GLY A 31 17.61 20.40 -13.33
CA GLY A 31 17.25 19.19 -12.60
C GLY A 31 15.74 19.07 -12.46
N ALA A 32 15.24 17.88 -12.80
CA ALA A 32 13.89 17.48 -12.46
C ALA A 32 13.77 17.54 -10.94
N VAL A 33 13.30 18.67 -10.44
CA VAL A 33 12.74 18.73 -9.09
C VAL A 33 11.52 17.84 -9.21
N ALA A 34 11.62 16.62 -8.67
CA ALA A 34 10.46 15.80 -8.40
C ALA A 34 9.52 16.71 -7.62
N SER A 35 8.45 17.15 -8.26
CA SER A 35 7.40 17.90 -7.59
C SER A 35 6.90 16.97 -6.50
N THR A 36 7.39 17.16 -5.27
CA THR A 36 6.71 16.71 -4.07
C THR A 36 5.33 17.34 -4.20
N LEU A 37 4.37 16.52 -4.61
CA LEU A 37 2.98 16.91 -4.64
C LEU A 37 2.67 17.26 -3.18
N MET A 38 2.65 18.56 -2.85
CA MET A 38 2.13 18.99 -1.56
C MET A 38 0.63 18.75 -1.63
N ILE A 39 0.19 17.60 -1.14
CA ILE A 39 -1.22 17.31 -0.91
C ILE A 39 -1.65 18.24 0.23
N ILE A 40 -2.29 19.36 -0.12
CA ILE A 40 -3.00 20.23 0.83
C ILE A 40 -4.35 19.57 1.14
N GLU A 41 -4.32 18.37 1.70
CA GLU A 41 -5.46 17.84 2.43
C GLU A 41 -5.20 18.09 3.91
N GLY A 42 -6.20 18.62 4.63
CA GLY A 42 -6.06 18.87 6.06
C GLY A 42 -5.63 17.60 6.79
N SER A 43 -4.74 17.73 7.78
CA SER A 43 -4.07 16.63 8.50
C SER A 43 -5.01 15.61 9.17
N THR A 44 -6.31 15.85 9.16
CA THR A 44 -7.37 15.05 9.78
C THR A 44 -8.20 14.21 8.82
N LYS A 45 -8.10 14.40 7.50
CA LYS A 45 -9.08 13.87 6.53
C LYS A 45 -9.14 12.34 6.42
N HIS A 46 -8.19 11.65 7.03
CA HIS A 46 -8.07 10.19 7.04
C HIS A 46 -7.63 9.63 8.39
N LEU A 47 -7.66 10.42 9.47
CA LEU A 47 -7.40 9.90 10.80
C LEU A 47 -8.52 8.95 11.22
N VAL A 48 -8.16 7.85 11.88
CA VAL A 48 -9.13 6.96 12.51
C VAL A 48 -9.94 7.76 13.55
N THR A 49 -11.26 7.76 13.40
CA THR A 49 -12.15 8.40 14.37
C THR A 49 -12.47 7.47 15.53
N LYS A 50 -13.05 8.01 16.60
CA LYS A 50 -13.51 7.20 17.73
C LYS A 50 -14.55 6.17 17.28
N GLU A 51 -15.45 6.57 16.40
CA GLU A 51 -16.53 5.72 15.88
C GLU A 51 -15.96 4.52 15.11
N MET A 52 -14.95 4.75 14.27
CA MET A 52 -14.26 3.68 13.53
C MET A 52 -13.55 2.70 14.47
N ALA A 53 -12.90 3.23 15.51
CA ALA A 53 -12.21 2.43 16.52
C ALA A 53 -13.21 1.60 17.36
N ASP A 54 -14.32 2.20 17.78
CA ASP A 54 -15.38 1.51 18.51
C ASP A 54 -16.03 0.40 17.66
N ALA A 55 -16.33 0.69 16.39
CA ALA A 55 -16.88 -0.27 15.45
C ALA A 55 -15.93 -1.46 15.22
N SER A 56 -14.64 -1.17 15.00
CA SER A 56 -13.63 -2.21 14.84
C SER A 56 -13.46 -3.07 16.11
N LYS A 57 -13.49 -2.44 17.29
CA LYS A 57 -13.46 -3.17 18.56
C LYS A 57 -14.66 -4.11 18.72
N ALA A 58 -15.84 -3.73 18.23
CA ALA A 58 -17.02 -4.58 18.25
C ALA A 58 -16.91 -5.81 17.31
N MET A 59 -15.97 -5.80 16.36
CA MET A 59 -15.69 -6.96 15.49
C MET A 59 -14.86 -8.05 16.16
N VAL A 60 -14.04 -7.69 17.16
CA VAL A 60 -13.14 -8.62 17.86
C VAL A 60 -13.95 -9.68 18.62
N GLU A 61 -13.44 -10.91 18.68
CA GLU A 61 -14.07 -12.14 19.20
C GLU A 61 -15.31 -12.66 18.44
N ARG A 62 -15.79 -11.94 17.41
CA ARG A 62 -16.84 -12.48 16.53
C ARG A 62 -16.28 -13.57 15.64
N THR A 63 -17.14 -14.49 15.24
CA THR A 63 -16.83 -15.45 14.17
C THR A 63 -16.56 -14.69 12.88
N ALA A 64 -15.40 -14.94 12.28
CA ALA A 64 -15.00 -14.34 11.02
C ALA A 64 -15.98 -14.74 9.90
N PRO A 65 -16.55 -13.78 9.16
CA PRO A 65 -17.42 -14.06 8.03
C PRO A 65 -16.72 -14.95 7.00
N HIS A 66 -17.43 -15.98 6.55
CA HIS A 66 -16.92 -16.86 5.50
C HIS A 66 -16.81 -16.09 4.17
N PHE A 67 -15.75 -16.37 3.42
CA PHE A 67 -15.61 -15.95 2.03
C PHE A 67 -15.01 -17.08 1.20
N GLU A 68 -15.30 -17.02 -0.09
CA GLU A 68 -14.64 -17.77 -1.15
C GLU A 68 -14.40 -16.78 -2.30
N ALA A 69 -13.14 -16.55 -2.66
CA ALA A 69 -12.79 -15.52 -3.64
C ALA A 69 -11.60 -15.95 -4.50
N VAL A 70 -11.61 -15.51 -5.76
CA VAL A 70 -10.49 -15.68 -6.69
C VAL A 70 -9.45 -14.60 -6.41
N ALA A 71 -8.16 -14.96 -6.46
CA ALA A 71 -7.07 -14.01 -6.38
C ALA A 71 -6.44 -13.73 -7.75
N VAL A 72 -5.54 -12.73 -7.81
CA VAL A 72 -4.73 -12.39 -9.00
C VAL A 72 -3.94 -13.57 -9.57
N ASP A 73 -3.58 -14.56 -8.76
CA ASP A 73 -2.89 -15.79 -9.19
C ASP A 73 -3.82 -16.81 -9.91
N GLY A 74 -5.11 -16.48 -10.04
CA GLY A 74 -6.14 -17.31 -10.67
C GLY A 74 -6.67 -18.44 -9.77
N ARG A 75 -6.20 -18.55 -8.52
CA ARG A 75 -6.65 -19.57 -7.57
C ARG A 75 -7.81 -19.04 -6.74
N THR A 76 -8.69 -19.96 -6.35
CA THR A 76 -9.75 -19.69 -5.39
C THR A 76 -9.27 -19.98 -3.98
N TYR A 77 -9.53 -19.05 -3.06
CA TYR A 77 -9.20 -19.15 -1.65
C TYR A 77 -10.48 -19.06 -0.82
N ASN A 78 -10.60 -19.91 0.19
CA ASN A 78 -11.70 -19.88 1.15
C ASN A 78 -11.17 -19.83 2.58
N LEU A 79 -11.79 -18.99 3.42
CA LEU A 79 -11.33 -18.79 4.80
C LEU A 79 -11.29 -20.09 5.60
N GLY A 80 -12.25 -20.99 5.36
CA GLY A 80 -12.38 -22.25 6.07
C GLY A 80 -11.17 -23.16 5.92
N GLU A 81 -10.56 -23.21 4.73
CA GLU A 81 -9.31 -23.93 4.45
C GLU A 81 -8.09 -23.17 4.96
N LEU A 82 -8.07 -21.86 4.76
CA LEU A 82 -6.95 -21.01 5.14
C LEU A 82 -6.66 -21.10 6.64
N ARG A 83 -7.69 -20.95 7.48
CA ARG A 83 -7.53 -20.99 8.94
C ARG A 83 -7.03 -22.34 9.48
N ARG A 84 -7.21 -23.43 8.73
CA ARG A 84 -6.68 -24.76 9.12
C ARG A 84 -5.16 -24.85 8.96
N ARG A 85 -4.55 -23.92 8.24
CA ARG A 85 -3.10 -23.87 7.98
C ARG A 85 -2.36 -22.95 8.93
N GLY A 86 -3.07 -22.09 9.65
CA GLY A 86 -2.50 -21.09 10.55
C GLY A 86 -3.37 -19.84 10.67
N PRO A 87 -2.91 -18.81 11.40
CA PRO A 87 -3.58 -17.53 11.45
C PRO A 87 -3.65 -16.89 10.05
N VAL A 88 -4.74 -16.18 9.78
CA VAL A 88 -5.01 -15.50 8.51
C VAL A 88 -5.00 -14.00 8.73
N VAL A 89 -4.20 -13.28 7.95
CA VAL A 89 -4.18 -11.82 7.92
C VAL A 89 -4.85 -11.34 6.64
N LEU A 90 -5.86 -10.49 6.77
CA LEU A 90 -6.55 -9.83 5.67
C LEU A 90 -6.18 -8.35 5.66
N THR A 91 -5.67 -7.84 4.54
CA THR A 91 -5.40 -6.41 4.35
C THR A 91 -6.34 -5.84 3.29
N PHE A 92 -7.12 -4.82 3.63
CA PHE A 92 -8.17 -4.28 2.75
C PHE A 92 -7.68 -3.00 2.06
N ALA A 93 -7.55 -3.06 0.73
CA ALA A 93 -7.04 -1.97 -0.09
C ALA A 93 -8.12 -1.44 -1.05
N LYS A 94 -8.11 -0.13 -1.27
CA LYS A 94 -8.91 0.52 -2.33
C LYS A 94 -7.99 0.94 -3.46
N PHE A 95 -8.30 0.52 -4.68
CA PHE A 95 -7.49 0.83 -5.85
C PHE A 95 -7.43 2.34 -6.07
N GLY A 96 -6.22 2.87 -6.19
CA GLY A 96 -5.96 4.31 -6.39
C GLY A 96 -6.09 5.16 -5.13
N CYS A 97 -6.32 4.58 -3.94
CA CYS A 97 -6.28 5.30 -2.68
C CYS A 97 -4.82 5.52 -2.21
N PRO A 98 -4.35 6.77 -2.01
CA PRO A 98 -2.98 7.03 -1.55
C PRO A 98 -2.64 6.37 -0.21
N CYS A 99 -3.60 6.27 0.71
CA CYS A 99 -3.39 5.63 2.00
C CYS A 99 -3.20 4.11 1.87
N SER A 100 -3.92 3.46 0.94
CA SER A 100 -3.70 2.05 0.61
C SER A 100 -2.32 1.84 -0.03
N GLU A 101 -1.93 2.73 -0.97
CA GLU A 101 -0.60 2.69 -1.61
C GLU A 101 0.54 2.87 -0.58
N ALA A 102 0.35 3.76 0.42
CA ALA A 102 1.33 4.03 1.46
C ALA A 102 1.44 2.90 2.50
N ALA A 103 0.34 2.23 2.83
CA ALA A 103 0.34 1.12 3.78
C ALA A 103 0.94 -0.17 3.20
N GLN A 104 0.74 -0.41 1.88
CA GLN A 104 1.07 -1.67 1.22
C GLN A 104 2.53 -2.16 1.43
N PRO A 105 3.58 -1.31 1.34
CA PRO A 105 4.94 -1.75 1.59
C PRO A 105 5.18 -2.32 2.99
N PHE A 106 4.46 -1.83 4.01
CA PHE A 106 4.58 -2.36 5.38
C PHE A 106 3.95 -3.75 5.52
N PHE A 107 2.83 -3.99 4.83
CA PHE A 107 2.20 -5.31 4.80
C PHE A 107 3.08 -6.34 4.10
N ASN A 108 3.79 -5.96 3.03
CA ASN A 108 4.80 -6.83 2.41
C ASN A 108 5.95 -7.16 3.37
N ARG A 109 6.44 -6.17 4.14
CA ARG A 109 7.49 -6.41 5.16
C ARG A 109 7.01 -7.36 6.25
N LEU A 110 5.78 -7.21 6.72
CA LEU A 110 5.16 -8.10 7.70
C LEU A 110 5.01 -9.52 7.15
N HIS A 111 4.56 -9.67 5.90
CA HIS A 111 4.48 -10.99 5.26
C HIS A 111 5.86 -11.66 5.16
N ALA A 112 6.86 -10.93 4.66
CA ALA A 112 8.23 -11.43 4.55
C ALA A 112 8.83 -11.77 5.92
N ALA A 113 8.47 -11.01 6.96
CA ALA A 113 8.89 -11.26 8.32
C ALA A 113 8.12 -12.40 8.98
N TYR A 114 6.90 -12.76 8.57
CA TYR A 114 6.10 -13.83 9.16
C TYR A 114 5.46 -14.73 8.09
N PRO A 115 6.28 -15.49 7.31
CA PRO A 115 5.79 -16.38 6.25
C PRO A 115 4.93 -17.54 6.78
N GLU A 116 4.95 -17.79 8.10
CA GLU A 116 4.13 -18.80 8.78
C GLU A 116 2.65 -18.40 8.82
N ALA A 117 2.33 -17.11 8.75
CA ALA A 117 0.97 -16.60 8.70
C ALA A 117 0.46 -16.49 7.26
N GLY A 118 -0.81 -16.80 7.05
CA GLY A 118 -1.44 -16.66 5.75
C GLY A 118 -1.85 -15.21 5.48
N PHE A 119 -1.07 -14.48 4.69
CA PHE A 119 -1.41 -13.12 4.24
C PHE A 119 -2.27 -13.14 2.98
N PHE A 120 -3.34 -12.33 2.99
CA PHE A 120 -4.24 -12.14 1.84
C PHE A 120 -4.63 -10.66 1.74
N GLY A 121 -4.40 -10.07 0.58
CA GLY A 121 -4.96 -8.75 0.27
C GLY A 121 -6.39 -8.89 -0.23
N VAL A 122 -7.23 -7.88 0.00
CA VAL A 122 -8.56 -7.75 -0.60
C VAL A 122 -8.59 -6.42 -1.35
N ILE A 123 -8.98 -6.42 -2.62
CA ILE A 123 -8.99 -5.21 -3.46
C ILE A 123 -10.30 -5.05 -4.24
N ASP A 124 -10.80 -3.81 -4.32
CA ASP A 124 -12.12 -3.45 -4.87
C ASP A 124 -12.19 -3.36 -6.40
N VAL A 125 -11.35 -4.12 -7.11
CA VAL A 125 -11.27 -4.05 -8.58
C VAL A 125 -11.10 -5.43 -9.23
N GLU A 126 -11.43 -5.48 -10.51
CA GLU A 126 -11.25 -6.67 -11.35
C GLU A 126 -9.77 -7.06 -11.54
N ALA A 127 -9.57 -8.32 -11.93
CA ALA A 127 -8.27 -8.98 -12.07
C ALA A 127 -7.22 -8.12 -12.78
N GLU A 128 -7.55 -7.52 -13.94
CA GLU A 128 -6.58 -6.76 -14.73
C GLU A 128 -5.99 -5.55 -13.97
N LYS A 129 -6.82 -4.83 -13.20
CA LYS A 129 -6.38 -3.70 -12.38
C LYS A 129 -5.64 -4.19 -11.13
N ALA A 130 -6.13 -5.27 -10.51
CA ALA A 130 -5.51 -5.88 -9.35
C ALA A 130 -4.12 -6.43 -9.67
N THR A 131 -3.91 -7.04 -10.84
CA THR A 131 -2.59 -7.50 -11.30
C THR A 131 -1.61 -6.34 -11.41
N ARG A 132 -2.01 -5.22 -12.03
CA ARG A 132 -1.16 -4.02 -12.09
C ARG A 132 -0.82 -3.47 -10.71
N TRP A 133 -1.76 -3.51 -9.78
CA TRP A 133 -1.52 -3.09 -8.40
C TRP A 133 -0.49 -4.01 -7.73
N ALA A 134 -0.68 -5.33 -7.81
CA ALA A 134 0.24 -6.32 -7.25
C ALA A 134 1.65 -6.17 -7.81
N GLU A 135 1.80 -5.97 -9.12
CA GLU A 135 3.08 -5.72 -9.79
C GLU A 135 3.73 -4.41 -9.31
N ARG A 136 2.96 -3.31 -9.28
CA ARG A 136 3.45 -1.98 -8.87
C ARG A 136 4.01 -1.99 -7.46
N PHE A 137 3.33 -2.66 -6.54
CA PHE A 137 3.72 -2.72 -5.12
C PHE A 137 4.54 -3.97 -4.77
N ARG A 138 4.83 -4.84 -5.74
CA ARG A 138 5.56 -6.10 -5.55
C ARG A 138 4.95 -6.95 -4.43
N ILE A 139 3.63 -7.11 -4.47
CA ILE A 139 2.89 -7.94 -3.52
C ILE A 139 3.22 -9.40 -3.82
N ASP A 140 3.73 -10.11 -2.81
CA ASP A 140 4.21 -11.49 -2.87
C ASP A 140 3.28 -12.49 -2.16
N TYR A 141 2.09 -12.03 -1.76
CA TYR A 141 1.00 -12.83 -1.21
C TYR A 141 -0.29 -12.70 -2.05
N PRO A 142 -1.25 -13.64 -1.96
CA PRO A 142 -2.46 -13.59 -2.78
C PRO A 142 -3.29 -12.33 -2.58
N LEU A 143 -3.69 -11.69 -3.68
CA LEU A 143 -4.56 -10.52 -3.71
C LEU A 143 -5.96 -10.93 -4.21
N LEU A 144 -6.90 -11.09 -3.27
CA LEU A 144 -8.29 -11.46 -3.49
C LEU A 144 -9.05 -10.33 -4.20
N LEU A 145 -9.82 -10.71 -5.22
CA LEU A 145 -10.65 -9.79 -6.00
C LEU A 145 -12.00 -9.62 -5.32
N ASP A 146 -12.34 -8.39 -4.95
CA ASP A 146 -13.64 -8.03 -4.33
C ASP A 146 -14.30 -6.83 -5.03
N PRO A 147 -14.48 -6.84 -6.37
CA PRO A 147 -15.07 -5.72 -7.11
C PRO A 147 -16.52 -5.44 -6.70
N ALA A 148 -17.20 -6.45 -6.19
CA ALA A 148 -18.55 -6.35 -5.66
C ALA A 148 -18.57 -6.13 -4.13
N LEU A 149 -17.45 -5.76 -3.50
CA LEU A 149 -17.34 -5.39 -2.08
C LEU A 149 -18.04 -6.36 -1.11
N GLN A 150 -18.11 -7.65 -1.45
CA GLN A 150 -18.80 -8.66 -0.67
C GLN A 150 -18.01 -8.98 0.60
N ILE A 151 -16.69 -9.13 0.48
CA ILE A 151 -15.82 -9.38 1.63
C ILE A 151 -15.75 -8.11 2.49
N VAL A 152 -15.55 -6.95 1.88
CA VAL A 152 -15.55 -5.65 2.57
C VAL A 152 -16.82 -5.47 3.42
N ARG A 153 -18.00 -5.68 2.83
CA ARG A 153 -19.27 -5.58 3.57
C ARG A 153 -19.42 -6.63 4.66
N ALA A 154 -19.02 -7.88 4.39
CA ALA A 154 -19.14 -8.96 5.36
C ALA A 154 -18.34 -8.69 6.64
N TYR A 155 -17.18 -8.06 6.50
CA TYR A 155 -16.31 -7.68 7.62
C TYR A 155 -16.66 -6.32 8.25
N GLU A 156 -17.77 -5.69 7.85
CA GLU A 156 -18.21 -4.37 8.38
C GLU A 156 -17.14 -3.28 8.21
N ILE A 157 -16.45 -3.30 7.06
CA ILE A 157 -15.38 -2.35 6.72
C ILE A 157 -15.93 -1.26 5.79
N GLU A 158 -15.74 -0.01 6.18
CA GLU A 158 -16.19 1.15 5.41
C GLU A 158 -15.06 1.86 4.67
N ASN A 159 -13.82 1.75 5.15
CA ASN A 159 -12.65 2.43 4.59
C ASN A 159 -11.52 1.45 4.31
N SER A 160 -10.61 1.85 3.42
CA SER A 160 -9.42 1.06 3.11
C SER A 160 -8.30 1.21 4.15
N ALA A 161 -7.20 0.48 3.97
CA ALA A 161 -6.09 0.33 4.91
C ALA A 161 -6.43 -0.43 6.20
N TYR A 162 -7.57 -1.10 6.25
CA TYR A 162 -7.95 -1.95 7.37
C TYR A 162 -7.13 -3.24 7.38
N VAL A 163 -6.88 -3.76 8.58
CA VAL A 163 -6.25 -5.07 8.77
C VAL A 163 -7.07 -5.90 9.73
N VAL A 164 -7.29 -7.17 9.38
CA VAL A 164 -8.01 -8.13 10.20
C VAL A 164 -7.16 -9.37 10.40
N VAL A 165 -7.12 -9.88 11.63
CA VAL A 165 -6.45 -11.15 11.96
C VAL A 165 -7.50 -12.15 12.42
N VAL A 166 -7.52 -13.31 11.77
CA VAL A 166 -8.40 -14.42 12.08
C VAL A 166 -7.57 -15.59 12.59
N ASP A 167 -7.96 -16.18 13.72
CA ASP A 167 -7.29 -17.34 14.28
C ASP A 167 -7.69 -18.66 13.62
N ALA A 168 -7.06 -19.75 14.06
CA ALA A 168 -7.34 -21.09 13.56
C ALA A 168 -8.78 -21.58 13.85
N ASP A 169 -9.41 -21.06 14.91
CA ASP A 169 -10.80 -21.37 15.28
C ASP A 169 -11.82 -20.56 14.47
N GLY A 170 -11.36 -19.57 13.71
CA GLY A 170 -12.20 -18.71 12.87
C GLY A 170 -12.78 -17.51 13.64
N ARG A 171 -12.13 -17.06 14.71
CA ARG A 171 -12.46 -15.83 15.43
C ARG A 171 -11.60 -14.67 14.96
N ILE A 172 -12.18 -13.47 14.96
CA ILE A 172 -11.43 -12.23 14.71
C ILE A 172 -10.68 -11.86 15.99
N LEU A 173 -9.35 -11.93 15.96
CA LEU A 173 -8.50 -11.52 17.09
C LEU A 173 -8.22 -10.02 17.09
N ASN A 174 -8.07 -9.46 15.89
CA ASN A 174 -7.80 -8.05 15.71
C ASN A 174 -8.55 -7.53 14.49
N HIS A 175 -9.00 -6.28 14.60
CA HIS A 175 -9.66 -5.53 13.55
C HIS A 175 -9.21 -4.08 13.71
N TRP A 176 -8.37 -3.60 12.80
CA TRP A 176 -7.81 -2.26 12.86
C TRP A 176 -8.38 -1.40 11.73
N PRO A 177 -8.93 -0.21 12.04
CA PRO A 177 -9.52 0.69 11.06
C PRO A 177 -8.50 1.55 10.28
N GLY A 178 -7.22 1.21 10.33
CA GLY A 178 -6.17 1.90 9.63
C GLY A 178 -4.80 1.29 9.90
N TYR A 179 -3.76 2.08 9.66
CA TYR A 179 -2.39 1.70 9.96
C TYR A 179 -1.62 2.82 10.68
N SER A 180 -0.69 2.40 11.52
CA SER A 180 0.27 3.24 12.22
C SER A 180 1.52 2.42 12.56
N SER A 181 2.60 3.09 12.95
CA SER A 181 3.80 2.45 13.48
C SER A 181 3.46 1.53 14.66
N GLY A 182 2.61 1.99 15.58
CA GLY A 182 2.14 1.20 16.74
C GLY A 182 1.31 -0.02 16.33
N MET A 183 0.37 0.14 15.39
CA MET A 183 -0.44 -0.99 14.90
C MET A 183 0.44 -2.05 14.22
N LEU A 184 1.38 -1.64 13.37
CA LEU A 184 2.29 -2.56 12.68
C LEU A 184 3.16 -3.37 13.66
N GLN A 185 3.60 -2.74 14.75
CA GLN A 185 4.32 -3.43 15.83
C GLN A 185 3.42 -4.43 16.57
N GLU A 186 2.19 -4.03 16.90
CA GLU A 186 1.21 -4.91 17.56
C GLU A 186 0.84 -6.12 16.68
N LEU A 187 0.68 -5.90 15.38
CA LEU A 187 0.46 -6.96 14.40
C LEU A 187 1.65 -7.92 14.35
N GLY A 188 2.89 -7.41 14.31
CA GLY A 188 4.09 -8.24 14.39
C GLY A 188 4.13 -9.11 15.66
N ALA A 189 3.88 -8.52 16.83
CA ALA A 189 3.83 -9.25 18.10
C ALA A 189 2.71 -10.31 18.12
N THR A 190 1.54 -9.96 17.56
CA THR A 190 0.41 -10.90 17.41
C THR A 190 0.79 -12.09 16.55
N LEU A 191 1.45 -11.86 15.41
CA LEU A 191 1.89 -12.91 14.51
C LEU A 191 2.96 -13.80 15.15
N ALA A 192 3.94 -13.20 15.84
CA ALA A 192 4.96 -13.95 16.57
C ALA A 192 4.33 -14.93 17.57
N ARG A 193 3.36 -14.44 18.36
CA ARG A 193 2.61 -15.24 19.33
C ARG A 193 1.78 -16.34 18.67
N LEU A 194 1.05 -16.04 17.60
CA LEU A 194 0.18 -17.02 16.93
C LEU A 194 0.95 -18.10 16.16
N SER A 195 2.16 -17.77 15.70
CA SER A 195 3.04 -18.70 15.00
C SER A 195 4.05 -19.40 15.90
N ASP A 196 4.03 -19.16 17.22
CA ASP A 196 5.01 -19.66 18.20
C ASP A 196 6.47 -19.37 17.78
N THR A 197 6.70 -18.12 17.34
CA THR A 197 8.02 -17.63 16.93
C THR A 197 8.45 -16.44 17.77
N ALA A 198 9.75 -16.15 17.79
CA ALA A 198 10.25 -14.91 18.38
C ALA A 198 9.76 -13.70 17.58
N GLU A 199 9.47 -12.60 18.26
CA GLU A 199 9.16 -11.32 17.61
C GLU A 199 10.32 -10.89 16.71
N ARG A 200 9.98 -10.56 15.45
CA ARG A 200 10.91 -10.10 14.42
C ARG A 200 10.72 -8.60 14.24
N PRO A 201 11.81 -7.79 14.24
CA PRO A 201 11.71 -6.35 14.08
C PRO A 201 11.20 -6.00 12.69
N ILE A 202 10.22 -5.10 12.62
CA ILE A 202 9.68 -4.55 11.38
C ILE A 202 10.14 -3.09 11.27
N ASP A 203 10.71 -2.72 10.14
CA ASP A 203 11.00 -1.31 9.86
C ASP A 203 9.69 -0.55 9.62
N VAL A 204 9.36 0.34 10.55
CA VAL A 204 8.15 1.18 10.56
C VAL A 204 8.49 2.67 10.54
N VAL A 205 9.72 3.05 10.17
CA VAL A 205 10.21 4.44 10.30
C VAL A 205 9.37 5.47 9.54
N ASP A 206 8.82 5.07 8.40
CA ASP A 206 8.00 5.93 7.54
C ASP A 206 6.49 5.78 7.80
N ALA A 207 6.09 4.96 8.78
CA ALA A 207 4.69 4.80 9.14
C ALA A 207 4.23 5.95 10.05
N PRO A 208 2.96 6.39 9.96
CA PRO A 208 2.46 7.45 10.82
C PRO A 208 2.37 6.99 12.28
N ASP A 209 2.62 7.90 13.22
CA ASP A 209 2.44 7.61 14.65
C ASP A 209 0.97 7.45 15.03
N GLN A 210 0.11 8.28 14.42
CA GLN A 210 -1.34 8.18 14.55
C GLN A 210 -1.90 7.18 13.54
N GLU A 211 -3.00 6.52 13.90
CA GLU A 211 -3.66 5.59 12.99
C GLU A 211 -4.42 6.35 11.89
N TYR A 212 -4.01 6.10 10.65
CA TYR A 212 -4.67 6.63 9.46
C TYR A 212 -5.44 5.51 8.77
N SER A 213 -6.72 5.78 8.55
CA SER A 213 -7.56 5.02 7.64
C SER A 213 -7.34 5.45 6.19
N GLY A 214 -7.93 4.73 5.25
CA GLY A 214 -7.94 5.09 3.84
C GLY A 214 -9.19 5.81 3.38
N CYS A 215 -9.34 5.92 2.06
CA CYS A 215 -10.56 6.39 1.44
C CYS A 215 -11.71 5.42 1.70
N PRO A 216 -12.95 5.90 1.82
CA PRO A 216 -14.13 5.05 1.96
C PRO A 216 -14.33 4.18 0.70
N PHE A 217 -14.89 2.99 0.89
CA PHE A 217 -15.38 2.13 -0.19
C PHE A 217 -16.74 2.63 -0.68
N ASP A 218 -17.10 2.24 -1.91
CA ASP A 218 -18.37 2.61 -2.55
C ASP A 218 -19.46 1.58 -2.19
N LEU A 219 -19.89 1.59 -0.92
CA LEU A 219 -20.76 0.56 -0.32
C LEU A 219 -22.22 0.58 -0.76
#